data_AF-A0A1Q8ZB72-F1
#
_entry.id   AF-A0A1Q8ZB72-F1
#
_cell.length_a   1.000
_cell.length_b   1.000
_cell.length_c   1.000
_cell.angle_alpha   90.00
_cell.angle_beta   90.00
_cell.angle_gamma   90.00
#
_symmetry.space_group_name_H-M   'P 1'
#
loop_
_entity.id
_entity.type
_entity.pdbx_description
1 polymer ?
#
loop_
_entity_poly.entity_id
_entity_poly.type
_entity_poly.pdbx_seq_one_letter_code
_entity_poly.pdbx_strand_id
1 'polypeptide(L)'
;MSDYPRVLVPKPIQKARVIRINTEDNFEQQEQATAALLNHPLVRLNQDGKPIKPKLKGMTWIIVEAIVISVVSVLITIGYSSIVGGLALLIGATGTAIHITTMARGFIPRWKAYQIALQEFKGSKKKGKKPANLIAQASETAKSKQRSRLVRAALQQTVTADGRDSDAKRGRSEAALERHLRSHFGDMIHTGLTCTIPNFPTPYTPDFALIEPISGLHLDIEIDEPYNAEGEPVHYLGLDDRRNEFFLERNWIVIRFAEEQVIRYPDACCKLIARIVADVIGAPQGSPQAIALVALEQTNPLPRVKHWTRREARAMAKRKHRGSY
;
A
#
# COMPACT_ATOMS: atom_id res chain seq x y z
N MET A 1 -24.82 0.07 -4.20
CA MET A 1 -24.45 1.38 -3.62
C MET A 1 -23.58 1.10 -2.40
N SER A 2 -22.49 1.85 -2.20
CA SER A 2 -21.62 1.64 -1.03
C SER A 2 -22.11 2.47 0.15
N ASP A 3 -22.29 1.80 1.29
CA ASP A 3 -22.65 2.41 2.57
C ASP A 3 -21.45 3.13 3.19
N TYR A 4 -21.73 4.08 4.09
CA TYR A 4 -20.74 4.68 4.97
C TYR A 4 -20.23 3.68 6.02
N PRO A 5 -18.97 3.79 6.50
CA PRO A 5 -17.96 4.72 6.02
C PRO A 5 -17.49 4.30 4.61
N ARG A 6 -17.28 5.29 3.73
CA ARG A 6 -16.75 5.07 2.39
C ARG A 6 -15.25 5.31 2.41
N VAL A 7 -14.49 4.34 1.92
CA VAL A 7 -13.03 4.45 1.81
C VAL A 7 -12.65 4.25 0.36
N LEU A 8 -12.08 5.27 -0.27
CA LEU A 8 -11.60 5.25 -1.64
C LEU A 8 -10.07 5.35 -1.61
N VAL A 9 -9.41 4.42 -2.30
CA VAL A 9 -7.95 4.34 -2.30
C VAL A 9 -7.43 4.63 -3.70
N PRO A 10 -6.38 5.45 -3.89
CA PRO A 10 -5.79 5.72 -5.20
C PRO A 10 -5.31 4.46 -5.92
N LYS A 11 -5.45 4.42 -7.25
CA LYS A 11 -5.01 3.29 -8.09
C LYS A 11 -3.55 2.87 -7.82
N PRO A 12 -2.57 3.79 -7.66
CA PRO A 12 -1.19 3.39 -7.36
C PRO A 12 -1.06 2.62 -6.05
N ILE A 13 -1.78 3.04 -5.01
CA ILE A 13 -1.80 2.37 -3.69
C ILE A 13 -2.58 1.05 -3.76
N GLN A 14 -3.69 0.99 -4.50
CA GLN A 14 -4.42 -0.26 -4.76
C GLN A 14 -3.57 -1.28 -5.52
N LYS A 15 -2.82 -0.89 -6.54
CA LYS A 15 -1.94 -1.82 -7.28
C LYS A 15 -0.84 -2.40 -6.39
N ALA A 16 -0.39 -1.62 -5.40
CA ALA A 16 0.57 -2.07 -4.40
C ALA A 16 -0.05 -2.99 -3.34
N ARG A 17 -1.39 -3.00 -3.20
CA ARG A 17 -2.14 -3.61 -2.11
C ARG A 17 -3.26 -4.48 -2.68
N VAL A 18 -3.20 -5.81 -2.51
CA VAL A 18 -4.45 -6.58 -2.42
C VAL A 18 -5.14 -6.09 -1.15
N ILE A 19 -5.96 -5.04 -1.28
CA ILE A 19 -6.73 -4.48 -0.19
C ILE A 19 -7.74 -5.55 0.22
N ARG A 20 -7.45 -6.29 1.29
CA ARG A 20 -8.51 -6.94 2.07
C ARG A 20 -9.21 -5.84 2.87
N ILE A 21 -10.08 -5.08 2.22
CA ILE A 21 -11.29 -4.63 2.92
C ILE A 21 -12.20 -5.84 2.81
N ASN A 22 -11.97 -6.84 3.67
CA ASN A 22 -12.91 -7.94 3.78
C ASN A 22 -14.18 -7.33 4.36
N THR A 23 -15.19 -7.18 3.52
CA THR A 23 -16.57 -7.22 3.97
C THR A 23 -17.02 -8.65 4.29
N GLU A 24 -16.25 -9.71 3.99
CA GLU A 24 -16.64 -11.10 4.27
C GLU A 24 -15.41 -11.99 4.62
N ASP A 25 -15.54 -12.79 5.69
CA ASP A 25 -14.76 -14.01 6.00
C ASP A 25 -15.12 -15.13 4.97
N ASN A 26 -14.48 -16.30 4.77
CA ASN A 26 -13.57 -17.12 5.56
C ASN A 26 -12.97 -18.28 4.70
N PHE A 27 -11.91 -18.89 5.23
CA PHE A 27 -11.49 -20.32 5.16
C PHE A 27 -11.12 -21.07 3.86
N GLU A 28 -11.68 -20.83 2.66
CA GLU A 28 -11.35 -21.69 1.49
C GLU A 28 -9.96 -21.43 0.86
N GLN A 29 -9.34 -20.29 1.17
CA GLN A 29 -8.08 -19.87 0.55
C GLN A 29 -6.83 -20.52 1.17
N GLN A 30 -6.95 -21.20 2.31
CA GLN A 30 -5.80 -21.77 3.02
C GLN A 30 -5.28 -23.06 2.34
N GLU A 31 -6.16 -23.80 1.65
CA GLU A 31 -5.79 -25.00 0.89
C GLU A 31 -5.15 -24.64 -0.47
N GLN A 32 -5.68 -23.61 -1.14
CA GLN A 32 -5.10 -23.08 -2.39
C GLN A 32 -3.76 -22.36 -2.18
N ALA A 33 -3.57 -21.69 -1.04
CA ALA A 33 -2.30 -21.07 -0.67
C ALA A 33 -1.18 -22.11 -0.48
N THR A 34 -1.51 -23.31 -0.02
CA THR A 34 -0.54 -24.40 0.21
C THR A 34 -0.06 -25.02 -1.11
N ALA A 35 -0.94 -25.14 -2.11
CA ALA A 35 -0.60 -25.57 -3.46
C ALA A 35 0.22 -24.54 -4.25
N ALA A 36 -0.04 -23.23 -4.04
CA ALA A 36 0.74 -22.15 -4.65
C ALA A 36 2.15 -22.01 -4.03
N LEU A 37 2.30 -22.42 -2.77
CA LEU A 37 3.56 -22.33 -2.01
C LEU A 37 4.64 -23.31 -2.47
N LEU A 38 4.23 -24.52 -2.86
CA LEU A 38 5.11 -25.56 -3.41
C LEU A 38 5.70 -25.17 -4.77
N ASN A 39 5.14 -24.14 -5.42
CA ASN A 39 5.54 -23.65 -6.73
C ASN A 39 6.24 -22.26 -6.69
N HIS A 40 6.76 -21.81 -5.53
CA HIS A 40 7.41 -20.51 -5.41
C HIS A 40 8.67 -20.40 -6.32
N PRO A 41 8.80 -19.37 -7.18
CA PRO A 41 9.80 -19.34 -8.26
C PRO A 41 11.26 -19.29 -7.79
N LEU A 42 11.51 -18.86 -6.55
CA LEU A 42 12.88 -18.63 -6.03
C LEU A 42 13.46 -19.80 -5.22
N VAL A 43 12.64 -20.69 -4.65
CA VAL A 43 13.09 -21.81 -3.79
C VAL A 43 12.37 -23.09 -4.22
N ARG A 44 13.14 -24.12 -4.58
CA ARG A 44 12.60 -25.46 -4.86
C ARG A 44 12.88 -26.37 -3.68
N LEU A 45 11.94 -27.25 -3.34
CA LEU A 45 12.10 -28.25 -2.28
C LEU A 45 12.14 -29.65 -2.88
N ASN A 46 12.76 -30.59 -2.15
CA ASN A 46 12.57 -32.00 -2.39
C ASN A 46 11.30 -32.51 -1.68
N GLN A 47 11.01 -33.81 -1.83
CA GLN A 47 9.85 -34.47 -1.22
C GLN A 47 9.84 -34.38 0.32
N ASP A 48 11.00 -34.22 0.96
CA ASP A 48 11.14 -34.07 2.42
C ASP A 48 11.01 -32.61 2.91
N GLY A 49 10.69 -31.67 2.01
CA GLY A 49 10.67 -30.24 2.31
C GLY A 49 12.05 -29.62 2.51
N LYS A 50 13.14 -30.32 2.14
CA LYS A 50 14.51 -29.79 2.18
C LYS A 50 14.74 -28.86 0.98
N PRO A 51 15.24 -27.63 1.20
CA PRO A 51 15.55 -26.73 0.09
C PRO A 51 16.64 -27.32 -0.81
N ILE A 52 16.40 -27.29 -2.12
CA ILE A 52 17.32 -27.76 -3.15
C ILE A 52 18.29 -26.62 -3.48
N LYS A 53 19.59 -26.92 -3.42
CA LYS A 53 20.65 -25.97 -3.76
C LYS A 53 20.46 -25.47 -5.20
N PRO A 54 20.34 -24.16 -5.44
CA PRO A 54 20.21 -23.64 -6.79
C PRO A 54 21.51 -23.94 -7.56
N LYS A 55 21.38 -24.51 -8.76
CA LYS A 55 22.51 -24.75 -9.66
C LYS A 55 22.78 -23.49 -10.48
N LEU A 56 24.04 -23.09 -10.55
CA LEU A 56 24.49 -22.03 -11.45
C LEU A 56 24.57 -22.62 -12.87
N LYS A 57 23.48 -22.53 -13.64
CA LYS A 57 23.45 -23.00 -15.03
C LYS A 57 24.25 -22.02 -15.90
N GLY A 58 25.12 -22.53 -16.76
CA GLY A 58 25.83 -21.72 -17.76
C GLY A 58 27.25 -21.29 -17.40
N MET A 59 27.76 -21.57 -16.19
CA MET A 59 29.14 -21.17 -15.81
C MET A 59 30.21 -21.86 -16.67
N THR A 60 29.98 -23.11 -17.08
CA THR A 60 30.86 -23.82 -18.01
C THR A 60 30.92 -23.14 -19.38
N TRP A 61 29.80 -22.60 -19.86
CA TRP A 61 29.72 -21.89 -21.13
C TRP A 61 30.44 -20.54 -21.08
N ILE A 62 30.36 -19.81 -19.96
CA ILE A 62 31.11 -18.55 -19.77
C ILE A 62 32.62 -18.78 -19.80
N ILE A 63 33.09 -19.87 -19.17
CA ILE A 63 34.53 -20.22 -19.18
C ILE A 63 34.98 -20.54 -20.61
N VAL A 64 34.19 -21.32 -21.35
CA VAL A 64 34.48 -21.64 -22.76
C VAL A 64 34.47 -20.38 -23.62
N GLU A 65 33.47 -19.51 -23.46
CA GLU A 65 33.34 -18.24 -24.19
C GLU A 65 34.56 -17.33 -23.94
N ALA A 66 34.97 -17.18 -22.68
CA ALA A 66 36.16 -16.41 -22.32
C ALA A 66 37.45 -16.97 -22.94
N ILE A 67 37.63 -18.30 -22.92
CA ILE A 67 38.78 -18.97 -23.53
C ILE A 67 38.80 -18.75 -25.05
N VAL A 68 37.66 -18.94 -25.72
CA VAL A 68 37.54 -18.75 -27.17
C VAL A 68 37.85 -17.30 -27.56
N ILE A 69 37.30 -16.32 -26.84
CA ILE A 69 37.57 -14.90 -27.05
C ILE A 69 39.07 -14.60 -26.90
N SER A 70 39.72 -15.13 -25.85
CA SER A 70 41.16 -14.94 -25.65
C SER A 70 41.99 -15.54 -26.79
N VAL A 71 41.69 -16.77 -27.21
CA VAL A 71 42.42 -17.45 -28.30
C VAL A 71 42.25 -16.71 -29.63
N VAL A 72 41.00 -16.35 -30.00
CA VAL A 72 40.72 -15.62 -31.24
C VAL A 72 41.40 -14.25 -31.25
N SER A 73 41.39 -13.53 -30.13
CA SER A 73 42.04 -12.22 -30.02
C SER A 73 43.56 -12.32 -30.21
N VAL A 74 44.20 -13.37 -29.66
CA VAL A 74 45.63 -13.64 -29.87
C VAL A 74 45.93 -13.96 -31.33
N LEU A 75 45.11 -14.79 -31.99
CA LEU A 75 45.31 -15.13 -33.40
C LEU A 75 45.18 -13.91 -34.32
N ILE A 76 44.20 -13.04 -34.08
CA ILE A 76 44.04 -11.77 -34.83
C ILE A 76 45.24 -10.83 -34.60
N THR A 77 45.77 -10.81 -33.37
CA THR A 77 46.94 -10.01 -33.01
C THR A 77 48.17 -10.45 -33.80
N ILE A 78 48.39 -11.76 -33.93
CA ILE A 78 49.54 -12.34 -34.64
C ILE A 78 49.38 -12.17 -36.16
N GLY A 79 48.18 -12.40 -36.69
CA GLY A 79 47.95 -12.48 -38.14
C GLY A 79 47.61 -11.16 -38.84
N TYR A 80 47.28 -10.09 -38.11
CA TYR A 80 46.73 -8.88 -38.72
C TYR A 80 47.25 -7.58 -38.08
N SER A 81 46.80 -7.27 -36.87
CA SER A 81 47.15 -6.02 -36.18
C SER A 81 46.88 -6.14 -34.68
N SER A 82 47.83 -5.68 -33.88
CA SER A 82 47.69 -5.63 -32.42
C SER A 82 46.56 -4.72 -31.95
N ILE A 83 46.25 -3.65 -32.70
CA ILE A 83 45.14 -2.74 -32.38
C ILE A 83 43.79 -3.47 -32.56
N VAL A 84 43.64 -4.20 -33.67
CA VAL A 84 42.41 -4.94 -33.97
C VAL A 84 42.21 -6.09 -33.00
N GLY A 85 43.28 -6.83 -32.67
CA GLY A 85 43.24 -7.88 -31.65
C GLY A 85 42.90 -7.37 -30.25
N GLY A 86 43.43 -6.20 -29.87
CA GLY A 86 43.09 -5.53 -28.61
C GLY A 86 41.62 -5.10 -28.53
N LEU A 87 41.06 -4.56 -29.62
CA LEU A 87 39.65 -4.19 -29.69
C LEU A 87 38.72 -5.43 -29.61
N ALA A 88 39.07 -6.51 -30.28
CA ALA A 88 38.31 -7.77 -30.21
C ALA A 88 38.25 -8.33 -28.78
N LEU A 89 39.37 -8.27 -28.06
CA LEU A 89 39.44 -8.70 -26.65
C LEU A 89 38.54 -7.84 -25.76
N LEU A 90 38.54 -6.51 -25.94
CA LEU A 90 37.72 -5.58 -25.14
C LEU A 90 36.22 -5.82 -25.35
N ILE A 91 35.79 -6.01 -26.60
CA ILE A 91 34.39 -6.29 -26.93
C ILE A 91 33.96 -7.63 -26.30
N GLY A 92 34.77 -8.68 -26.46
CA GLY A 92 34.49 -9.98 -25.88
C GLY A 92 34.46 -9.97 -24.34
N ALA A 93 35.40 -9.25 -23.71
CA ALA A 93 35.42 -9.07 -22.26
C ALA A 93 34.15 -8.34 -21.76
N THR A 94 33.70 -7.32 -22.48
CA THR A 94 32.48 -6.57 -22.16
C THR A 94 31.23 -7.46 -22.27
N GLY A 95 31.11 -8.25 -23.34
CA GLY A 95 30.04 -9.23 -23.50
C GLY A 95 30.00 -10.26 -22.37
N THR A 96 31.17 -10.81 -22.02
CA THR A 96 31.33 -11.75 -20.90
C THR A 96 30.89 -11.13 -19.57
N ALA A 97 31.25 -9.86 -19.32
CA ALA A 97 30.86 -9.14 -18.11
C ALA A 97 29.33 -8.90 -18.03
N ILE A 98 28.68 -8.58 -19.14
CA ILE A 98 27.21 -8.47 -19.22
C ILE A 98 26.54 -9.82 -18.94
N HIS A 99 27.10 -10.92 -19.46
CA HIS A 99 26.57 -12.26 -19.24
C HIS A 99 26.73 -12.71 -17.77
N ILE A 100 27.87 -12.42 -17.14
CA ILE A 100 28.11 -12.66 -15.71
C ILE A 100 27.14 -11.84 -14.86
N THR A 101 26.95 -10.55 -15.16
CA THR A 101 26.08 -9.68 -14.36
C THR A 101 24.61 -10.05 -14.47
N THR A 102 24.12 -10.43 -15.66
CA THR A 102 22.76 -10.96 -15.84
C THR A 102 22.55 -12.28 -15.09
N MET A 103 23.52 -13.20 -15.15
CA MET A 103 23.49 -14.45 -14.38
C MET A 103 23.48 -14.19 -12.87
N ALA A 104 24.33 -13.27 -12.39
CA ALA A 104 24.42 -12.89 -10.99
C ALA A 104 23.11 -12.25 -10.47
N ARG A 105 22.45 -11.39 -11.27
CA ARG A 105 21.16 -10.78 -10.93
C ARG A 105 20.07 -11.82 -10.66
N GLY A 106 20.05 -12.93 -11.40
CA GLY A 106 19.10 -14.03 -11.17
C GLY A 106 19.53 -15.00 -10.06
N PHE A 107 20.82 -15.26 -9.91
CA PHE A 107 21.35 -16.25 -8.96
C PHE A 107 21.43 -15.73 -7.52
N ILE A 108 21.88 -14.49 -7.31
CA ILE A 108 22.08 -13.92 -5.96
C ILE A 108 20.80 -13.94 -5.12
N PRO A 109 19.62 -13.53 -5.64
CA PRO A 109 18.37 -13.59 -4.87
C PRO A 109 17.99 -15.04 -4.51
N ARG A 110 18.17 -15.99 -5.44
CA ARG A 110 17.88 -17.41 -5.22
C ARG A 110 18.82 -18.04 -4.20
N TRP A 111 20.10 -17.64 -4.22
CA TRP A 111 21.09 -18.09 -3.25
C TRP A 111 20.78 -17.57 -1.84
N LYS A 112 20.45 -16.29 -1.71
CA LYS A 112 20.02 -15.70 -0.43
C LYS A 112 18.77 -16.39 0.12
N ALA A 113 17.76 -16.60 -0.73
CA ALA A 113 16.54 -17.31 -0.36
C ALA A 113 16.83 -18.77 0.06
N TYR A 114 17.74 -19.46 -0.64
CA TYR A 114 18.19 -20.81 -0.27
C TYR A 114 18.88 -20.83 1.10
N GLN A 115 19.76 -19.87 1.41
CA GLN A 115 20.47 -19.84 2.70
C GLN A 115 19.51 -19.62 3.88
N ILE A 116 18.55 -18.71 3.72
CA ILE A 116 17.49 -18.48 4.71
C ILE A 116 16.68 -19.75 4.91
N ALA A 117 16.17 -20.34 3.82
CA ALA A 117 15.40 -21.59 3.87
C ALA A 117 16.20 -22.74 4.49
N LEU A 118 17.51 -22.83 4.26
CA LEU A 118 18.38 -23.86 4.81
C LEU A 118 18.63 -23.68 6.31
N GLN A 119 18.88 -22.45 6.78
CA GLN A 119 19.03 -22.17 8.21
C GLN A 119 17.73 -22.47 8.97
N GLU A 120 16.59 -22.11 8.39
CA GLU A 120 15.28 -22.37 8.97
C GLU A 120 14.91 -23.85 8.95
N PHE A 121 15.21 -24.59 7.87
CA PHE A 121 15.05 -26.05 7.82
C PHE A 121 15.89 -26.77 8.89
N LYS A 122 17.12 -26.31 9.12
CA LYS A 122 17.98 -26.83 10.20
C LYS A 122 17.42 -26.49 11.58
N GLY A 123 16.84 -25.29 11.74
CA GLY A 123 16.16 -24.87 12.97
C GLY A 123 14.82 -25.58 13.22
N SER A 124 14.09 -25.94 12.17
CA SER A 124 12.78 -26.60 12.25
C SER A 124 12.91 -28.08 12.61
N LYS A 125 13.93 -28.78 12.10
CA LYS A 125 14.31 -30.12 12.58
C LYS A 125 14.60 -30.15 14.08
N LYS A 126 15.11 -29.05 14.66
CA LYS A 126 15.34 -28.94 16.11
C LYS A 126 14.09 -28.59 16.91
N LYS A 127 13.02 -28.05 16.30
CA LYS A 127 11.83 -27.53 16.99
C LYS A 127 10.50 -28.24 16.61
N GLY A 128 10.54 -29.31 15.82
CA GLY A 128 9.35 -30.11 15.46
C GLY A 128 8.32 -29.38 14.58
N LYS A 129 8.65 -28.26 13.95
CA LYS A 129 7.71 -27.48 13.11
C LYS A 129 7.77 -27.94 11.64
N LYS A 130 6.60 -28.19 11.03
CA LYS A 130 6.49 -28.63 9.63
C LYS A 130 6.97 -27.54 8.63
N PRO A 131 7.76 -27.89 7.59
CA PRO A 131 8.43 -26.95 6.68
C PRO A 131 7.50 -26.07 5.82
N ALA A 132 6.24 -26.48 5.60
CA ALA A 132 5.26 -25.71 4.81
C ALA A 132 4.92 -24.33 5.44
N ASN A 133 4.86 -24.23 6.77
CA ASN A 133 4.54 -22.98 7.47
C ASN A 133 5.65 -21.92 7.33
N LEU A 134 6.90 -22.36 7.18
CA LEU A 134 8.07 -21.47 7.12
C LEU A 134 8.21 -20.83 5.74
N ILE A 135 7.92 -21.58 4.69
CA ILE A 135 7.93 -21.06 3.31
C ILE A 135 6.77 -20.09 3.11
N ALA A 136 5.66 -20.30 3.81
CA ALA A 136 4.51 -19.41 3.76
C ALA A 136 4.89 -18.08 4.41
N GLN A 137 5.56 -18.16 5.55
CA GLN A 137 6.09 -17.00 6.26
C GLN A 137 7.16 -16.24 5.45
N ALA A 138 8.10 -16.94 4.80
CA ALA A 138 9.13 -16.31 3.96
C ALA A 138 8.54 -15.68 2.68
N SER A 139 7.56 -16.34 2.04
CA SER A 139 6.84 -15.80 0.88
C SER A 139 6.02 -14.56 1.27
N GLU A 140 5.32 -14.61 2.41
CA GLU A 140 4.55 -13.49 2.94
C GLU A 140 5.47 -12.30 3.28
N THR A 141 6.63 -12.57 3.88
CA THR A 141 7.64 -11.54 4.17
C THR A 141 8.19 -10.88 2.90
N ALA A 142 8.47 -11.68 1.87
CA ALA A 142 8.95 -11.16 0.58
C ALA A 142 7.88 -10.33 -0.14
N LYS A 143 6.63 -10.81 -0.17
CA LYS A 143 5.47 -10.08 -0.70
C LYS A 143 5.23 -8.78 0.06
N SER A 144 5.28 -8.82 1.39
CA SER A 144 5.17 -7.64 2.25
C SER A 144 6.25 -6.61 1.94
N LYS A 145 7.51 -7.02 1.79
CA LYS A 145 8.62 -6.11 1.45
C LYS A 145 8.47 -5.48 0.06
N GLN A 146 8.02 -6.26 -0.92
CA GLN A 146 7.72 -5.73 -2.25
C GLN A 146 6.55 -4.74 -2.22
N ARG A 147 5.47 -5.08 -1.51
CA ARG A 147 4.33 -4.19 -1.27
C ARG A 147 4.75 -2.87 -0.63
N SER A 148 5.51 -2.91 0.46
CA SER A 148 5.98 -1.70 1.14
C SER A 148 6.79 -0.78 0.21
N ARG A 149 7.57 -1.35 -0.72
CA ARG A 149 8.30 -0.57 -1.73
C ARG A 149 7.37 0.11 -2.74
N LEU A 150 6.37 -0.61 -3.25
CA LEU A 150 5.40 -0.07 -4.20
C LEU A 150 4.52 1.01 -3.55
N VAL A 151 4.06 0.78 -2.32
CA VAL A 151 3.33 1.80 -1.55
C VAL A 151 4.21 3.02 -1.34
N ARG A 152 5.45 2.85 -0.87
CA ARG A 152 6.37 3.99 -0.68
C ARG A 152 6.60 4.77 -1.96
N ALA A 153 6.78 4.09 -3.10
CA ALA A 153 6.94 4.74 -4.39
C ALA A 153 5.68 5.53 -4.81
N ALA A 154 4.48 5.01 -4.54
CA ALA A 154 3.24 5.73 -4.77
C ALA A 154 3.12 6.97 -3.87
N LEU A 155 3.43 6.84 -2.59
CA LEU A 155 3.33 7.95 -1.64
C LEU A 155 4.34 9.07 -1.91
N GLN A 156 5.50 8.77 -2.47
CA GLN A 156 6.46 9.78 -2.95
C GLN A 156 5.93 10.66 -4.09
N GLN A 157 4.87 10.23 -4.77
CA GLN A 157 4.21 10.97 -5.84
C GLN A 157 2.94 11.68 -5.35
N THR A 158 2.73 11.76 -4.03
CA THR A 158 1.56 12.44 -3.47
C THR A 158 1.71 13.94 -3.68
N VAL A 159 0.67 14.56 -4.23
CA VAL A 159 0.61 16.02 -4.44
C VAL A 159 0.01 16.64 -3.19
N THR A 160 0.65 17.65 -2.62
CA THR A 160 0.15 18.34 -1.43
C THR A 160 -1.05 19.24 -1.75
N ALA A 161 -1.70 19.78 -0.72
CA ALA A 161 -2.71 20.82 -0.91
C ALA A 161 -2.10 22.07 -1.59
N ASP A 162 -2.95 22.84 -2.27
CA ASP A 162 -2.54 24.01 -3.06
C ASP A 162 -2.32 25.25 -2.18
N GLY A 163 -2.93 25.29 -1.00
CA GLY A 163 -2.75 26.37 -0.02
C GLY A 163 -3.26 26.02 1.38
N ARG A 164 -3.28 27.05 2.23
CA ARG A 164 -3.73 27.02 3.63
C ARG A 164 -4.66 28.20 3.91
N ASP A 165 -5.17 28.26 5.14
CA ASP A 165 -5.95 29.38 5.69
C ASP A 165 -7.29 29.62 4.99
N SER A 166 -8.01 28.52 4.68
CA SER A 166 -9.39 28.59 4.19
C SER A 166 -10.31 29.34 5.15
N ASP A 167 -11.20 30.15 4.60
CA ASP A 167 -12.28 30.85 5.31
C ASP A 167 -13.59 30.04 5.36
N ALA A 168 -13.56 28.78 4.90
CA ALA A 168 -14.70 27.89 4.92
C ALA A 168 -15.27 27.74 6.34
N LYS A 169 -16.60 27.87 6.45
CA LYS A 169 -17.31 27.75 7.72
C LYS A 169 -17.29 26.30 8.20
N ARG A 170 -16.95 26.13 9.47
CA ARG A 170 -16.89 24.83 10.14
C ARG A 170 -18.24 24.41 10.69
N GLY A 171 -18.62 23.16 10.44
CA GLY A 171 -19.80 22.49 10.98
C GLY A 171 -19.69 22.13 12.46
N ARG A 172 -20.84 21.86 13.10
CA ARG A 172 -20.89 21.43 14.51
C ARG A 172 -20.28 20.04 14.73
N SER A 173 -20.52 19.13 13.79
CA SER A 173 -20.00 17.76 13.75
C SER A 173 -18.48 17.73 13.66
N GLU A 174 -17.88 18.63 12.88
CA GLU A 174 -16.43 18.77 12.76
C GLU A 174 -15.76 19.07 14.10
N ALA A 175 -16.28 20.04 14.87
CA ALA A 175 -15.68 20.41 16.15
C ALA A 175 -15.65 19.24 17.15
N ALA A 176 -16.68 18.37 17.11
CA ALA A 176 -16.70 17.15 17.92
C ALA A 176 -15.63 16.16 17.47
N LEU A 177 -15.56 15.86 16.16
CA LEU A 177 -14.59 14.89 15.63
C LEU A 177 -13.15 15.34 15.79
N GLU A 178 -12.87 16.64 15.58
CA GLU A 178 -11.52 17.19 15.64
C GLU A 178 -10.82 16.86 16.95
N ARG A 179 -11.55 16.94 18.06
CA ARG A 179 -10.99 16.64 19.39
C ARG A 179 -10.49 15.21 19.48
N HIS A 180 -11.27 14.25 18.98
CA HIS A 180 -10.89 12.84 18.96
C HIS A 180 -9.75 12.57 17.96
N LEU A 181 -9.78 13.20 16.79
CA LEU A 181 -8.70 13.09 15.82
C LEU A 181 -7.38 13.61 16.39
N ARG A 182 -7.39 14.80 17.01
CA ARG A 182 -6.19 15.39 17.60
C ARG A 182 -5.68 14.61 18.81
N SER A 183 -6.55 14.00 19.63
CA SER A 183 -6.09 13.16 20.74
C SER A 183 -5.34 11.90 20.30
N HIS A 184 -5.61 11.39 19.09
CA HIS A 184 -4.98 10.17 18.57
C HIS A 184 -3.85 10.41 17.56
N PHE A 185 -3.96 11.46 16.75
CA PHE A 185 -3.05 11.72 15.62
C PHE A 185 -2.29 13.04 15.76
N GLY A 186 -2.61 13.86 16.77
CA GLY A 186 -1.89 15.09 17.09
C GLY A 186 -1.76 16.05 15.91
N ASP A 187 -0.53 16.46 15.63
CA ASP A 187 -0.18 17.45 14.61
C ASP A 187 -0.33 16.92 13.18
N MET A 188 -0.60 15.62 12.99
CA MET A 188 -0.90 15.07 11.67
C MET A 188 -2.26 15.54 11.15
N ILE A 189 -3.13 16.09 12.01
CA ILE A 189 -4.47 16.56 11.64
C ILE A 189 -4.42 18.04 11.25
N HIS A 190 -4.72 18.30 9.99
CA HIS A 190 -4.81 19.62 9.40
C HIS A 190 -6.26 19.98 9.06
N THR A 191 -6.58 21.25 9.24
CA THR A 191 -7.86 21.87 8.88
C THR A 191 -7.58 23.12 8.07
N GLY A 192 -8.53 23.58 7.26
CA GLY A 192 -8.38 24.84 6.51
C GLY A 192 -7.38 24.78 5.36
N LEU A 193 -7.05 23.57 4.86
CA LEU A 193 -6.31 23.43 3.62
C LEU A 193 -7.17 23.87 2.43
N THR A 194 -6.53 24.34 1.37
CA THR A 194 -7.22 24.72 0.12
C THR A 194 -6.72 23.88 -1.05
N CYS A 195 -7.66 23.43 -1.87
CA CYS A 195 -7.46 22.56 -3.01
C CYS A 195 -8.22 23.12 -4.22
N THR A 196 -7.51 23.57 -5.23
CA THR A 196 -8.07 24.15 -6.46
C THR A 196 -8.51 23.04 -7.40
N ILE A 197 -9.77 22.64 -7.30
CA ILE A 197 -10.38 21.70 -8.24
C ILE A 197 -10.65 22.42 -9.57
N PRO A 198 -10.14 21.92 -10.71
CA PRO A 198 -10.41 22.54 -12.01
C PRO A 198 -11.91 22.72 -12.25
N ASN A 199 -12.33 23.87 -12.78
CA ASN A 199 -13.74 24.21 -13.02
C ASN A 199 -14.65 24.16 -11.78
N PHE A 200 -14.10 24.33 -10.57
CA PHE A 200 -14.87 24.72 -9.40
C PHE A 200 -14.75 26.25 -9.23
N PRO A 201 -15.83 26.95 -8.83
CA PRO A 201 -15.81 28.40 -8.71
C PRO A 201 -14.93 28.90 -7.56
N THR A 202 -14.72 28.08 -6.54
CA THR A 202 -13.92 28.38 -5.36
C THR A 202 -13.01 27.20 -5.01
N PRO A 203 -11.87 27.43 -4.35
CA PRO A 203 -11.07 26.36 -3.77
C PRO A 203 -11.91 25.48 -2.85
N TYR A 204 -11.65 24.18 -2.92
CA TYR A 204 -12.22 23.20 -2.03
C TYR A 204 -11.44 23.14 -0.73
N THR A 205 -12.14 22.92 0.39
CA THR A 205 -11.51 22.69 1.69
C THR A 205 -12.02 21.38 2.25
N PRO A 206 -11.12 20.40 2.49
CA PRO A 206 -11.50 19.18 3.18
C PRO A 206 -11.81 19.50 4.64
N ASP A 207 -12.76 18.77 5.23
CA ASP A 207 -13.11 18.95 6.65
C ASP A 207 -11.90 18.69 7.54
N PHE A 208 -11.20 17.59 7.27
CA PHE A 208 -9.90 17.27 7.85
C PHE A 208 -8.99 16.64 6.81
N ALA A 209 -7.70 16.95 6.91
CA ALA A 209 -6.65 16.20 6.24
C ALA A 209 -5.75 15.56 7.28
N LEU A 210 -5.49 14.25 7.15
CA LEU A 210 -4.42 13.60 7.91
C LEU A 210 -3.19 13.49 7.01
N ILE A 211 -2.10 14.16 7.39
CA ILE A 211 -0.83 14.16 6.66
C ILE A 211 0.22 13.49 7.54
N GLU A 212 0.70 12.31 7.12
CA GLU A 212 1.79 11.63 7.81
C GLU A 212 3.13 12.05 7.20
N PRO A 213 3.94 12.83 7.94
CA PRO A 213 5.07 13.55 7.35
C PRO A 213 6.21 12.64 6.88
N ILE A 214 6.36 11.43 7.43
CA ILE A 214 7.50 10.55 7.12
C ILE A 214 7.24 9.77 5.82
N SER A 215 6.03 9.23 5.65
CA SER A 215 5.66 8.42 4.49
C SER A 215 5.11 9.24 3.34
N GLY A 216 4.62 10.46 3.60
CA GLY A 216 3.88 11.26 2.64
C GLY A 216 2.44 10.78 2.42
N LEU A 217 1.91 9.93 3.32
CA LEU A 217 0.51 9.50 3.27
C LEU A 217 -0.41 10.69 3.57
N HIS A 218 -1.35 10.94 2.66
CA HIS A 218 -2.41 11.93 2.84
C HIS A 218 -3.77 11.25 2.82
N LEU A 219 -4.62 11.59 3.79
CA LEU A 219 -6.02 11.21 3.83
C LEU A 219 -6.87 12.47 3.77
N ASP A 220 -7.84 12.48 2.86
CA ASP A 220 -8.99 13.38 2.86
C ASP A 220 -10.08 12.76 3.74
N ILE A 221 -10.48 13.43 4.82
CA ILE A 221 -11.45 12.93 5.80
C ILE A 221 -12.63 13.89 5.85
N GLU A 222 -13.81 13.35 5.54
CA GLU A 222 -15.01 14.11 5.22
C GLU A 222 -16.20 13.62 6.04
N ILE A 223 -17.06 14.56 6.41
CA ILE A 223 -18.29 14.36 7.15
C ILE A 223 -19.46 14.69 6.22
N ASP A 224 -20.27 13.68 5.88
CA ASP A 224 -21.40 13.86 5.00
C ASP A 224 -22.67 14.12 5.81
N GLU A 225 -23.16 15.37 5.80
CA GLU A 225 -24.52 15.67 6.25
C GLU A 225 -25.56 15.39 5.16
N PRO A 226 -26.72 14.82 5.52
CA PRO A 226 -27.78 14.61 4.54
C PRO A 226 -28.38 15.91 4.03
N TYR A 227 -28.35 17.00 4.82
CA TYR A 227 -28.88 18.31 4.45
C TYR A 227 -28.28 19.45 5.30
N ASN A 228 -28.25 20.69 4.76
CA ASN A 228 -27.76 21.89 5.45
C ASN A 228 -28.77 22.45 6.48
N ALA A 229 -28.48 23.61 7.09
CA ALA A 229 -29.37 24.21 8.09
C ALA A 229 -30.75 24.59 7.52
N GLU A 230 -30.80 24.91 6.22
CA GLU A 230 -31.98 25.29 5.46
C GLU A 230 -32.81 24.07 5.00
N GLY A 231 -32.32 22.84 5.24
CA GLY A 231 -33.01 21.60 4.84
C GLY A 231 -32.71 21.15 3.41
N GLU A 232 -31.74 21.75 2.74
CA GLU A 232 -31.33 21.42 1.39
C GLU A 232 -30.33 20.27 1.39
N PRO A 233 -30.49 19.24 0.52
CA PRO A 233 -29.50 18.16 0.39
C PRO A 233 -28.13 18.67 -0.06
N VAL A 234 -27.08 18.33 0.69
CA VAL A 234 -25.70 18.81 0.43
C VAL A 234 -24.67 17.71 0.17
N HIS A 235 -24.91 16.49 0.66
CA HIS A 235 -24.18 15.29 0.29
C HIS A 235 -25.16 14.22 -0.13
N TYR A 236 -24.94 13.59 -1.28
CA TYR A 236 -25.73 12.47 -1.76
C TYR A 236 -25.03 11.78 -2.92
N LEU A 237 -25.50 10.58 -3.27
CA LEU A 237 -24.94 9.77 -4.35
C LEU A 237 -24.72 10.55 -5.65
N GLY A 238 -23.48 10.50 -6.15
CA GLY A 238 -23.04 11.12 -7.40
C GLY A 238 -22.60 12.58 -7.28
N LEU A 239 -22.92 13.28 -6.17
CA LEU A 239 -22.56 14.69 -6.01
C LEU A 239 -21.05 14.89 -5.79
N ASP A 240 -20.43 13.96 -5.06
CA ASP A 240 -19.08 14.15 -4.52
C ASP A 240 -18.01 13.44 -5.35
N ASP A 241 -18.43 12.73 -6.41
CA ASP A 241 -17.55 11.85 -7.19
C ASP A 241 -16.40 12.62 -7.84
N ARG A 242 -16.65 13.84 -8.33
CA ARG A 242 -15.61 14.70 -8.89
C ARG A 242 -14.60 15.19 -7.86
N ARG A 243 -15.04 15.45 -6.63
CA ARG A 243 -14.16 15.82 -5.50
C ARG A 243 -13.31 14.62 -5.11
N ASN A 244 -13.93 13.45 -4.98
CA ASN A 244 -13.25 12.20 -4.69
C ASN A 244 -12.16 11.90 -5.73
N GLU A 245 -12.50 12.01 -7.03
CA GLU A 245 -11.56 11.75 -8.12
C GLU A 245 -10.34 12.68 -8.07
N PHE A 246 -10.57 13.98 -7.81
CA PHE A 246 -9.50 14.96 -7.66
C PHE A 246 -8.48 14.58 -6.56
N PHE A 247 -8.94 14.11 -5.39
CA PHE A 247 -8.05 13.67 -4.31
C PHE A 247 -7.35 12.35 -4.65
N LEU A 248 -8.07 11.41 -5.26
CA LEU A 248 -7.51 10.13 -5.68
C LEU A 248 -6.40 10.30 -6.72
N GLU A 249 -6.53 11.24 -7.65
CA GLU A 249 -5.51 11.59 -8.64
C GLU A 249 -4.26 12.19 -8.01
N ARG A 250 -4.39 12.85 -6.85
CA ARG A 250 -3.27 13.37 -6.05
C ARG A 250 -2.64 12.33 -5.11
N ASN A 251 -3.07 11.08 -5.19
CA ASN A 251 -2.70 9.98 -4.29
C ASN A 251 -3.17 10.16 -2.82
N TRP A 252 -4.26 10.90 -2.60
CA TRP A 252 -4.89 10.96 -1.28
C TRP A 252 -5.91 9.82 -1.14
N ILE A 253 -5.94 9.20 0.04
CA ILE A 253 -7.02 8.27 0.40
C ILE A 253 -8.22 9.09 0.86
N VAL A 254 -9.39 8.86 0.30
CA VAL A 254 -10.61 9.56 0.72
C VAL A 254 -11.40 8.69 1.69
N ILE A 255 -11.76 9.24 2.85
CA ILE A 255 -12.61 8.62 3.84
C ILE A 255 -13.80 9.54 4.07
N ARG A 256 -15.01 9.08 3.76
CA ARG A 256 -16.25 9.80 4.06
C ARG A 256 -17.03 9.07 5.13
N PHE A 257 -17.38 9.76 6.20
CA PHE A 257 -18.27 9.30 7.26
C PHE A 257 -19.64 9.93 7.12
N ALA A 258 -20.70 9.23 7.48
CA ALA A 258 -21.98 9.91 7.70
C ALA A 258 -21.89 10.76 8.98
N GLU A 259 -22.54 11.93 9.01
CA GLU A 259 -22.59 12.76 10.22
C GLU A 259 -23.02 11.97 11.47
N GLU A 260 -24.00 11.08 11.34
CA GLU A 260 -24.45 10.21 12.43
C GLU A 260 -23.34 9.33 13.01
N GLN A 261 -22.44 8.82 12.17
CA GLN A 261 -21.29 8.02 12.61
C GLN A 261 -20.32 8.86 13.45
N VAL A 262 -20.10 10.09 13.01
CA VAL A 262 -19.21 11.03 13.67
C VAL A 262 -19.75 11.46 15.02
N ILE A 263 -21.05 11.77 15.10
CA ILE A 263 -21.69 12.21 16.34
C ILE A 263 -21.81 11.06 17.35
N ARG A 264 -22.26 9.88 16.91
CA ARG A 264 -22.52 8.76 17.82
C ARG A 264 -21.28 7.93 18.16
N TYR A 265 -20.32 7.83 17.24
CA TYR A 265 -19.20 6.89 17.34
C TYR A 265 -17.83 7.48 16.93
N PRO A 266 -17.43 8.66 17.45
CA PRO A 266 -16.20 9.35 17.03
C PRO A 266 -14.93 8.50 17.23
N ASP A 267 -14.86 7.74 18.32
CA ASP A 267 -13.75 6.81 18.61
C ASP A 267 -13.66 5.68 17.57
N ALA A 268 -14.80 5.16 17.12
CA ALA A 268 -14.82 4.11 16.10
C ALA A 268 -14.40 4.65 14.72
N CYS A 269 -14.70 5.93 14.42
CA CYS A 269 -14.15 6.63 13.25
C CYS A 269 -12.62 6.74 13.35
N CYS A 270 -12.09 7.16 14.51
CA CYS A 270 -10.64 7.23 14.74
C CYS A 270 -9.97 5.86 14.62
N LYS A 271 -10.60 4.81 15.14
CA LYS A 271 -10.12 3.43 15.01
C LYS A 271 -10.05 2.98 13.55
N LEU A 272 -11.04 3.33 12.73
CA LEU A 272 -11.00 3.03 11.31
C LEU A 272 -9.83 3.74 10.61
N ILE A 273 -9.64 5.03 10.89
CA ILE A 273 -8.52 5.81 10.34
C ILE A 273 -7.18 5.16 10.73
N ALA A 274 -7.00 4.83 12.02
CA ALA A 274 -5.78 4.18 12.50
C ALA A 274 -5.53 2.83 11.79
N ARG A 275 -6.57 2.02 11.56
CA ARG A 275 -6.47 0.77 10.79
C ARG A 275 -6.04 1.02 9.35
N ILE A 276 -6.61 2.03 8.69
CA ILE A 276 -6.27 2.38 7.30
C ILE A 276 -4.81 2.82 7.22
N VAL A 277 -4.36 3.70 8.11
CA VAL A 277 -2.96 4.15 8.17
C VAL A 277 -2.04 2.95 8.42
N ALA A 278 -2.35 2.12 9.42
CA ALA A 278 -1.59 0.91 9.74
C ALA A 278 -1.49 -0.06 8.55
N ASP A 279 -2.57 -0.23 7.79
CA ASP A 279 -2.56 -1.10 6.63
C ASP A 279 -1.73 -0.56 5.46
N VAL A 280 -1.64 0.76 5.32
CA VAL A 280 -0.92 1.38 4.20
C VAL A 280 0.57 1.46 4.50
N ILE A 281 0.93 2.01 5.66
CA ILE A 281 2.33 2.33 6.00
C ILE A 281 2.91 1.45 7.12
N GLY A 282 2.12 0.53 7.67
CA GLY A 282 2.49 -0.29 8.81
C GLY A 282 2.17 0.38 10.15
N ALA A 283 2.30 -0.38 11.23
CA ALA A 283 2.13 0.09 12.61
C ALA A 283 3.35 -0.29 13.46
N PRO A 284 4.52 0.32 13.22
CA PRO A 284 5.68 0.08 14.07
C PRO A 284 5.36 0.52 15.51
N GLN A 285 5.98 -0.14 16.49
CA GLN A 285 5.76 0.16 17.90
C GLN A 285 6.02 1.65 18.18
N GLY A 286 5.09 2.28 18.88
CA GLY A 286 5.17 3.70 19.25
C GLY A 286 4.72 4.68 18.15
N SER A 287 4.32 4.22 16.96
CA SER A 287 3.71 5.13 15.98
C SER A 287 2.29 5.56 16.40
N PRO A 288 1.82 6.75 15.99
CA PRO A 288 0.50 7.26 16.38
C PRO A 288 -0.65 6.27 16.10
N GLN A 289 -0.66 5.65 14.92
CA GLN A 289 -1.66 4.64 14.56
C GLN A 289 -1.55 3.36 15.40
N ALA A 290 -0.34 2.93 15.80
CA ALA A 290 -0.19 1.77 16.67
C ALA A 290 -0.74 2.06 18.08
N ILE A 291 -0.42 3.24 18.61
CA ILE A 291 -0.93 3.71 19.90
C ILE A 291 -2.45 3.85 19.86
N ALA A 292 -2.99 4.49 18.82
CA ALA A 292 -4.43 4.66 18.65
C ALA A 292 -5.16 3.31 18.56
N LEU A 293 -4.63 2.32 17.84
CA LEU A 293 -5.21 0.98 17.75
C LEU A 293 -5.28 0.27 19.10
N VAL A 294 -4.26 0.42 19.95
CA VAL A 294 -4.26 -0.13 21.31
C VAL A 294 -5.25 0.63 22.19
N ALA A 295 -5.22 1.96 22.18
CA ALA A 295 -6.12 2.79 22.98
C ALA A 295 -7.60 2.53 22.64
N LEU A 296 -7.89 2.22 21.38
CA LEU A 296 -9.24 2.00 20.86
C LEU A 296 -9.58 0.51 20.71
N GLU A 297 -8.80 -0.40 21.30
CA GLU A 297 -8.97 -1.85 21.10
C GLU A 297 -10.38 -2.31 21.47
N GLN A 298 -10.92 -1.82 22.58
CA GLN A 298 -12.24 -2.16 23.12
C GLN A 298 -13.39 -1.40 22.45
N THR A 299 -13.12 -0.44 21.56
CA THR A 299 -14.17 0.29 20.85
C THR A 299 -14.92 -0.63 19.88
N ASN A 300 -16.25 -0.59 19.93
CA ASN A 300 -17.12 -1.35 19.03
C ASN A 300 -16.85 -1.02 17.55
N PRO A 301 -17.10 -1.97 16.62
CA PRO A 301 -17.03 -1.68 15.19
C PRO A 301 -17.93 -0.52 14.79
N LEU A 302 -17.45 0.33 13.87
CA LEU A 302 -18.22 1.45 13.36
C LEU A 302 -19.45 0.94 12.58
N PRO A 303 -20.69 1.28 12.98
CA PRO A 303 -21.88 0.81 12.29
C PRO A 303 -21.94 1.33 10.86
N ARG A 304 -22.47 0.52 9.93
CA ARG A 304 -22.72 0.96 8.56
C ARG A 304 -23.93 1.89 8.51
N VAL A 305 -23.83 2.94 7.72
CA VAL A 305 -24.95 3.85 7.44
C VAL A 305 -25.19 3.87 5.94
N LYS A 306 -26.44 3.62 5.52
CA LYS A 306 -26.79 3.61 4.10
C LYS A 306 -26.46 4.95 3.46
N HIS A 307 -25.72 4.94 2.36
CA HIS A 307 -25.51 6.15 1.57
C HIS A 307 -26.80 6.53 0.83
N TRP A 308 -27.24 7.76 1.02
CA TRP A 308 -28.54 8.23 0.60
C TRP A 308 -28.54 8.92 -0.77
N THR A 309 -29.67 8.79 -1.45
CA THR A 309 -30.02 9.55 -2.66
C THR A 309 -30.46 10.97 -2.29
N ARG A 310 -30.47 11.89 -3.27
CA ARG A 310 -31.02 13.24 -3.09
C ARG A 310 -32.47 13.23 -2.57
N ARG A 311 -33.29 12.26 -3.01
CA ARG A 311 -34.68 12.10 -2.56
C ARG A 311 -34.76 11.69 -1.09
N GLU A 312 -33.91 10.74 -0.68
CA GLU A 312 -33.83 10.30 0.72
C GLU A 312 -33.34 11.45 1.62
N ALA A 313 -32.30 12.18 1.23
CA ALA A 313 -31.84 13.38 1.94
C ALA A 313 -32.97 14.40 2.18
N ARG A 314 -33.81 14.69 1.17
CA ARG A 314 -34.99 15.56 1.35
C ARG A 314 -36.00 14.98 2.34
N ALA A 315 -36.22 13.66 2.33
CA ALA A 315 -37.08 13.02 3.31
C ALA A 315 -36.49 13.11 4.72
N MET A 316 -35.16 13.00 4.86
CA MET A 316 -34.44 13.19 6.12
C MET A 316 -34.57 14.61 6.66
N ALA A 317 -34.52 15.62 5.79
CA ALA A 317 -34.74 17.01 6.16
C ALA A 317 -36.15 17.22 6.71
N LYS A 318 -37.18 16.71 6.02
CA LYS A 318 -38.58 16.81 6.46
C LYS A 318 -38.84 16.21 7.83
N ARG A 319 -38.19 15.08 8.15
CA ARG A 319 -38.30 14.41 9.46
C ARG A 319 -37.31 14.93 10.51
N LYS A 320 -36.54 15.98 10.20
CA LYS A 320 -35.48 16.53 11.06
C LYS A 320 -34.50 15.47 11.57
N HIS A 321 -34.09 14.55 10.69
CA HIS A 321 -33.30 13.37 11.05
C HIS A 321 -32.02 13.68 11.82
N ARG A 322 -31.33 14.80 11.51
CA ARG A 322 -30.12 15.23 12.23
C ARG A 322 -30.35 15.49 13.72
N GLY A 323 -31.59 15.72 14.15
CA GLY A 323 -31.95 15.86 15.56
C GLY A 323 -32.23 14.55 16.29
N SER A 324 -32.09 13.40 15.61
CA SER A 324 -32.28 12.07 16.22
C SER A 324 -31.01 11.47 16.83
N TYR A 325 -29.87 12.08 16.57
CA TYR A 325 -28.56 11.72 17.10
C TYR A 325 -27.88 12.91 17.74
#